data_AF-A0AAD7QNE6-F1
#
_entry.id   AF-A0AAD7QNE6-F1
#
_cell.length_a   1.000
_cell.length_b   1.000
_cell.length_c   1.000
_cell.angle_alpha   90.00
_cell.angle_beta   90.00
_cell.angle_gamma   90.00
#
_symmetry.space_group_name_H-M   'P 1'
#
loop_
_entity.id
_entity.type
_entity.pdbx_description
1 polymer ?
#
loop_
_entity_poly.entity_id
_entity_poly.type
_entity_poly.pdbx_seq_one_letter_code
_entity_poly.pdbx_strand_id
1 'polypeptide(L)'
;MAIGGLKLNSSITEKVFLSMLDILIVASGPYRVTLRSTGVDLMRTDNALKPGHYDIRPYSRGSTIFITHEPCVTRILSRTTTGRDDFFRARVRERDGKCVITGTVNTEADVNQWRGFHAAHIFPLSSEEYWVQNGFSRWITNRMGDHDTGITSCQNGLLMLSSIHEKFDGFDFSVNPDDGYKIICFDRDPFKIGGSILDPICRDPSGEGAVRVELLRWHFRQAVLANMRGAGEPSFEMDSQR
;
A
#
# COMPACT_ATOMS: atom_id res chain seq x y z
N MET A 1 -26.20 -0.70 5.15
CA MET A 1 -24.87 -0.69 4.50
C MET A 1 -23.86 -0.85 5.61
N ALA A 2 -23.13 -1.97 5.67
CA ALA A 2 -22.03 -2.16 6.61
C ALA A 2 -20.73 -1.97 5.83
N ILE A 3 -19.87 -1.05 6.29
CA ILE A 3 -18.48 -1.05 5.87
C ILE A 3 -17.83 -2.28 6.51
N GLY A 4 -16.94 -2.96 5.77
CA GLY A 4 -16.29 -4.19 6.23
C GLY A 4 -15.50 -3.97 7.53
N GLY A 5 -15.10 -5.07 8.16
CA GLY A 5 -14.29 -5.02 9.36
C GLY A 5 -12.87 -4.57 9.05
N LEU A 6 -12.36 -3.58 9.79
CA LEU A 6 -10.92 -3.31 9.87
C LEU A 6 -10.35 -4.12 11.03
N LYS A 7 -9.33 -4.95 10.77
CA LYS A 7 -8.58 -5.58 11.86
C LYS A 7 -7.73 -4.52 12.53
N LEU A 8 -8.14 -4.12 13.74
CA LEU A 8 -7.41 -3.11 14.51
C LEU A 8 -6.04 -3.63 14.93
N ASN A 9 -5.02 -2.80 14.76
CA ASN A 9 -3.71 -2.97 15.36
C ASN A 9 -3.26 -1.66 16.00
N SER A 10 -2.16 -1.71 16.76
CA SER A 10 -1.64 -0.57 17.53
C SER A 10 -1.17 0.62 16.67
N SER A 11 -1.02 0.45 15.36
CA SER A 11 -0.60 1.52 14.44
C SER A 11 -1.75 2.38 13.93
N ILE A 12 -3.00 1.98 14.15
CA ILE A 12 -4.18 2.67 13.60
C ILE A 12 -4.66 3.74 14.57
N THR A 13 -4.60 4.99 14.12
CA THR A 13 -5.13 6.16 14.84
C THR A 13 -6.48 6.59 14.27
N GLU A 14 -7.19 7.46 15.00
CA GLU A 14 -8.44 8.08 14.51
C GLU A 14 -8.22 8.80 13.18
N LYS A 15 -7.14 9.58 13.06
CA LYS A 15 -6.76 10.26 11.82
C LYS A 15 -6.59 9.28 10.66
N VAL A 16 -5.83 8.20 10.87
CA VAL A 16 -5.57 7.20 9.82
C VAL A 16 -6.87 6.52 9.39
N PHE A 17 -7.72 6.14 10.34
CA PHE A 17 -9.02 5.54 10.04
C PHE A 17 -9.92 6.46 9.22
N LEU A 18 -10.00 7.75 9.59
CA LEU A 18 -10.75 8.74 8.81
C LEU A 18 -10.19 8.89 7.39
N SER A 19 -8.88 8.86 7.20
CA SER A 19 -8.27 8.85 5.85
C SER A 19 -8.60 7.60 5.03
N MET A 20 -8.76 6.44 5.67
CA MET A 20 -9.23 5.24 4.98
C MET A 20 -10.70 5.37 4.56
N LEU A 21 -11.53 6.01 5.39
CA LEU A 21 -12.92 6.27 5.04
C LEU A 21 -13.04 7.25 3.88
N ASP A 22 -12.15 8.24 3.75
CA ASP A 22 -12.09 9.13 2.58
C ASP A 22 -11.82 8.37 1.25
N ILE A 23 -11.20 7.19 1.32
CA ILE A 23 -11.02 6.30 0.16
C ILE A 23 -12.29 5.51 -0.14
N LEU A 24 -12.94 4.99 0.92
CA LEU A 24 -14.06 4.06 0.80
C LEU A 24 -15.40 4.74 0.56
N ILE A 25 -15.56 5.98 1.03
CA ILE A 25 -16.86 6.65 1.10
C ILE A 25 -16.96 7.71 0.03
N VAL A 26 -18.04 7.63 -0.73
CA VAL A 26 -18.51 8.69 -1.61
C VAL A 26 -19.68 9.36 -0.93
N ALA A 27 -19.48 10.59 -0.48
CA ALA A 27 -20.52 11.38 0.20
C ALA A 27 -20.84 12.65 -0.59
N SER A 28 -22.12 13.02 -0.63
CA SER A 28 -22.56 14.27 -1.29
C SER A 28 -22.29 15.52 -0.45
N GLY A 29 -21.67 15.38 0.72
CA GLY A 29 -21.39 16.45 1.66
C GLY A 29 -20.66 15.92 2.90
N PRO A 30 -20.35 16.81 3.86
CA PRO A 30 -19.68 16.41 5.09
C PRO A 30 -20.45 15.34 5.87
N TYR A 31 -19.71 14.45 6.51
CA TYR A 31 -20.24 13.43 7.40
C TYR A 31 -19.39 13.35 8.67
N ARG A 32 -19.97 12.77 9.71
CA ARG A 32 -19.26 12.44 10.95
C ARG A 32 -19.20 10.94 11.16
N VAL A 33 -18.20 10.53 11.92
CA VAL A 33 -18.00 9.15 12.35
C VAL A 33 -18.09 9.16 13.87
N THR A 34 -18.91 8.27 14.43
CA THR A 34 -19.17 8.22 15.87
C THR A 34 -18.93 6.80 16.39
N LEU A 35 -18.19 6.65 17.49
CA LEU A 35 -18.09 5.35 18.17
C LEU A 35 -19.44 5.03 18.82
N ARG A 36 -20.13 3.99 18.35
CA ARG A 36 -21.51 3.68 18.76
C ARG A 36 -21.66 3.45 20.26
N SER A 37 -20.67 2.83 20.89
CA SER A 37 -20.73 2.49 22.32
C SER A 37 -20.64 3.71 23.24
N THR A 38 -19.99 4.80 22.81
CA THR A 38 -19.78 6.00 23.63
C THR A 38 -20.50 7.23 23.11
N GLY A 39 -20.95 7.23 21.85
CA GLY A 39 -21.50 8.41 21.18
C GLY A 39 -20.45 9.49 20.89
N VAL A 40 -19.16 9.21 21.06
CA VAL A 40 -18.09 10.17 20.82
C VAL A 40 -17.76 10.22 19.34
N ASP A 41 -17.76 11.43 18.78
CA ASP A 41 -17.36 11.69 17.41
C ASP A 41 -15.83 11.59 17.29
N LEU A 42 -15.34 10.92 16.24
CA LEU A 42 -13.91 10.86 15.95
C LEU A 42 -13.43 12.20 15.42
N MET A 43 -12.20 12.53 15.78
CA MET A 43 -11.49 13.69 15.27
C MET A 43 -10.22 13.24 14.56
N ARG A 44 -9.65 14.08 13.69
CA ARG A 44 -8.36 13.78 13.05
C ARG A 44 -7.22 13.96 14.07
N THR A 45 -7.06 12.97 14.94
CA THR A 45 -6.06 12.94 16.01
C THR A 45 -5.17 11.71 15.91
N ASP A 46 -4.01 11.75 16.56
CA ASP A 46 -3.11 10.60 16.70
C ASP A 46 -3.51 9.65 17.84
N ASN A 47 -4.71 9.83 18.41
CA ASN A 47 -5.26 8.90 19.38
C ASN A 47 -5.44 7.53 18.74
N ALA A 48 -5.09 6.47 19.48
CA ALA A 48 -5.34 5.11 19.04
C ALA A 48 -6.84 4.88 18.80
N LEU A 49 -7.17 4.28 17.66
CA LEU A 49 -8.54 3.92 17.34
C LEU A 49 -9.04 2.85 18.33
N LYS A 50 -10.23 3.03 18.87
CA LYS A 50 -10.82 2.06 19.80
C LYS A 50 -11.49 0.90 19.05
N PRO A 51 -11.45 -0.33 19.57
CA PRO A 51 -12.24 -1.40 18.99
C PRO A 51 -13.74 -1.11 19.17
N GLY A 52 -14.54 -1.37 18.14
CA GLY A 52 -15.99 -1.23 18.23
C GLY A 52 -16.68 -0.99 16.90
N HIS A 53 -17.96 -0.63 16.98
CA HIS A 53 -18.76 -0.26 15.83
C HIS A 53 -18.82 1.24 15.69
N TYR A 54 -18.59 1.73 14.47
CA TYR A 54 -18.60 3.13 14.14
C TYR A 54 -19.78 3.45 13.24
N ASP A 55 -20.56 4.45 13.63
CA ASP A 55 -21.69 4.94 12.85
C ASP A 55 -21.24 6.12 12.00
N ILE A 56 -21.56 6.07 10.71
CA ILE A 56 -21.25 7.14 9.76
C ILE A 56 -22.54 7.84 9.38
N ARG A 57 -22.61 9.15 9.64
CA ARG A 57 -23.83 9.93 9.47
C ARG A 57 -23.54 11.23 8.73
N PRO A 58 -24.33 11.58 7.70
CA PRO A 58 -24.22 12.90 7.10
C PRO A 58 -24.61 13.98 8.12
N TYR A 59 -24.02 15.17 8.00
CA TYR A 59 -24.44 16.30 8.83
C TYR A 59 -25.83 16.83 8.44
N SER A 60 -26.12 16.87 7.14
CA SER A 60 -27.35 17.44 6.61
C SER A 60 -28.38 16.36 6.26
N ARG A 61 -29.66 16.66 6.54
CA ARG A 61 -30.77 15.81 6.15
C ARG A 61 -30.88 15.78 4.62
N GLY A 62 -30.87 14.59 4.03
CA GLY A 62 -30.94 14.40 2.57
C GLY A 62 -29.59 14.25 1.87
N SER A 63 -28.46 14.45 2.56
CA SER A 63 -27.15 14.09 2.01
C SER A 63 -27.00 12.58 1.93
N THR A 64 -26.31 12.11 0.90
CA THR A 64 -26.11 10.69 0.63
C THR A 64 -24.70 10.24 0.97
N ILE A 65 -24.59 8.99 1.40
CA ILE A 65 -23.33 8.31 1.70
C ILE A 65 -23.42 6.92 1.09
N PHE A 66 -22.46 6.60 0.23
CA PHE A 66 -22.32 5.28 -0.39
C PHE A 66 -20.88 4.78 -0.26
N ILE A 67 -20.71 3.46 -0.31
CA ILE A 67 -19.38 2.85 -0.43
C ILE A 67 -18.98 2.89 -1.90
N THR A 68 -17.73 3.22 -2.18
CA THR A 68 -17.17 3.25 -3.53
C THR A 68 -17.25 1.89 -4.23
N HIS A 69 -17.60 1.92 -5.51
CA HIS A 69 -17.58 0.77 -6.42
C HIS A 69 -16.24 0.60 -7.15
N GLU A 70 -15.25 1.45 -6.88
CA GLU A 70 -13.92 1.38 -7.52
C GLU A 70 -13.27 0.01 -7.31
N PRO A 71 -12.97 -0.80 -8.33
CA PRO A 71 -12.40 -2.13 -8.12
C PRO A 71 -11.03 -2.06 -7.43
N CYS A 72 -10.70 -3.07 -6.61
CA CYS A 72 -9.31 -3.28 -6.20
C CYS A 72 -8.57 -3.95 -7.36
N VAL A 73 -7.42 -3.42 -7.74
CA VAL A 73 -6.52 -4.07 -8.69
C VAL A 73 -5.81 -5.18 -7.94
N THR A 74 -6.35 -6.39 -8.05
CA THR A 74 -5.75 -7.58 -7.44
C THR A 74 -4.51 -7.98 -8.25
N ARG A 75 -3.42 -8.31 -7.53
CA ARG A 75 -2.22 -8.83 -8.17
C ARG A 75 -2.52 -10.26 -8.61
N ILE A 76 -2.60 -10.50 -9.91
CA ILE A 76 -2.36 -11.86 -10.43
C ILE A 76 -0.85 -12.07 -10.28
N LEU A 77 -0.43 -13.08 -9.53
CA LEU A 77 0.98 -13.50 -9.43
C LEU A 77 1.47 -13.97 -10.81
N SER A 78 1.73 -13.05 -11.74
CA SER A 78 2.31 -13.40 -13.02
C SER A 78 3.83 -13.52 -12.84
N ARG A 79 4.30 -14.76 -12.74
CA ARG A 79 5.72 -15.12 -12.91
C ARG A 79 6.14 -14.86 -14.36
N THR A 80 6.36 -13.61 -14.73
CA THR A 80 6.97 -13.25 -16.02
C THR A 80 8.32 -12.58 -15.76
N THR A 81 9.37 -13.39 -15.63
CA THR A 81 10.76 -12.94 -15.69
C THR A 81 11.11 -12.63 -17.15
N THR A 82 11.26 -11.36 -17.48
CA THR A 82 11.83 -10.88 -18.75
C THR A 82 13.15 -10.15 -18.45
N GLY A 83 14.04 -9.97 -19.43
CA GLY A 83 15.31 -9.24 -19.21
C GLY A 83 15.15 -7.78 -18.73
N ARG A 84 13.96 -7.17 -18.89
CA ARG A 84 13.64 -5.85 -18.32
C ARG A 84 13.53 -5.88 -16.79
N ASP A 85 13.20 -7.05 -16.22
CA ASP A 85 13.15 -7.28 -14.78
C ASP A 85 14.55 -7.23 -14.15
N ASP A 86 15.60 -7.60 -14.88
CA ASP A 86 16.97 -7.61 -14.35
C ASP A 86 17.50 -6.20 -14.06
N PHE A 87 17.24 -5.23 -14.95
CA PHE A 87 17.64 -3.84 -14.75
C PHE A 87 16.87 -3.20 -13.59
N PHE A 88 15.55 -3.42 -13.54
CA PHE A 88 14.71 -3.01 -12.41
C PHE A 88 15.28 -3.52 -11.08
N ARG A 89 15.54 -4.83 -11.00
CA ARG A 89 16.07 -5.47 -9.79
C ARG A 89 17.41 -4.90 -9.40
N ALA A 90 18.34 -4.73 -10.35
CA ALA A 90 19.66 -4.16 -10.09
C ALA A 90 19.56 -2.75 -9.48
N ARG A 91 18.75 -1.88 -10.07
CA ARG A 91 18.60 -0.49 -9.61
C ARG A 91 17.90 -0.37 -8.27
N VAL A 92 16.90 -1.20 -7.98
CA VAL A 92 16.26 -1.25 -6.66
C VAL A 92 17.24 -1.75 -5.60
N ARG A 93 18.01 -2.79 -5.91
CA ARG A 93 19.03 -3.36 -5.02
C ARG A 93 20.14 -2.39 -4.68
N GLU A 94 20.65 -1.69 -5.70
CA GLU A 94 21.67 -0.65 -5.56
C GLU A 94 21.19 0.51 -4.68
N ARG A 95 19.94 0.94 -4.86
CA ARG A 95 19.35 2.03 -4.06
C ARG A 95 19.12 1.59 -2.61
N ASP A 96 18.54 0.42 -2.40
CA ASP A 96 17.97 0.05 -1.10
C ASP A 96 18.96 -0.69 -0.21
N GLY A 97 19.72 -1.67 -0.73
CA GLY A 97 20.72 -2.47 0.01
C GLY A 97 20.21 -3.30 1.21
N LYS A 98 18.96 -3.11 1.64
CA LYS A 98 18.32 -3.76 2.79
C LYS A 98 16.81 -3.88 2.56
N CYS A 99 16.13 -4.64 3.41
CA CYS A 99 14.67 -4.64 3.42
C CYS A 99 14.18 -3.31 3.98
N VAL A 100 13.61 -2.46 3.13
CA VAL A 100 13.19 -1.09 3.51
C VAL A 100 11.93 -1.04 4.39
N ILE A 101 11.29 -2.21 4.60
CA ILE A 101 10.14 -2.37 5.49
C ILE A 101 10.58 -2.78 6.90
N THR A 102 11.53 -3.71 7.01
CA THR A 102 11.97 -4.27 8.32
C THR A 102 13.28 -3.67 8.83
N GLY A 103 14.03 -2.97 7.96
CA GLY A 103 15.39 -2.51 8.23
C GLY A 103 16.46 -3.61 8.13
N THR A 104 16.09 -4.87 7.85
CA THR A 104 17.04 -6.00 7.78
C THR A 104 18.06 -5.79 6.67
N VAL A 105 19.32 -5.57 7.05
CA VAL A 105 20.44 -5.36 6.13
C VAL A 105 20.80 -6.66 5.42
N ASN A 106 21.04 -6.60 4.11
CA ASN A 106 21.62 -7.72 3.38
C ASN A 106 23.14 -7.72 3.56
N THR A 107 23.66 -8.58 4.44
CA THR A 107 25.11 -8.66 4.72
C THR A 107 25.92 -9.28 3.59
N GLU A 108 25.28 -9.86 2.57
CA GLU A 108 25.96 -10.46 1.41
C GLU A 108 25.74 -9.64 0.11
N ALA A 109 25.27 -8.39 0.23
CA ALA A 109 25.05 -7.51 -0.91
C ALA A 109 26.36 -7.16 -1.66
N ASP A 110 27.48 -7.10 -0.94
CA ASP A 110 28.82 -6.81 -1.46
C ASP A 110 29.33 -7.90 -2.41
N VAL A 111 28.93 -9.16 -2.18
CA VAL A 111 29.21 -10.30 -3.06
C VAL A 111 28.07 -10.59 -4.04
N ASN A 112 27.16 -9.63 -4.24
CA ASN A 112 26.00 -9.71 -5.12
C ASN A 112 25.07 -10.91 -4.84
N GLN A 113 24.99 -11.35 -3.58
CA GLN A 113 24.05 -12.38 -3.14
C GLN A 113 22.79 -11.73 -2.60
N TRP A 114 21.65 -12.10 -3.18
CA TRP A 114 20.34 -11.50 -2.87
C TRP A 114 19.31 -12.52 -2.42
N ARG A 115 19.76 -13.69 -1.96
CA ARG A 115 18.86 -14.76 -1.53
C ARG A 115 17.99 -14.26 -0.39
N GLY A 116 16.68 -14.47 -0.49
CA GLY A 116 15.71 -13.98 0.50
C GLY A 116 15.36 -12.49 0.37
N PHE A 117 15.95 -11.75 -0.57
CA PHE A 117 15.60 -10.35 -0.87
C PHE A 117 14.99 -10.23 -2.28
N HIS A 118 13.79 -9.66 -2.34
CA HIS A 118 13.06 -9.44 -3.58
C HIS A 118 12.91 -7.93 -3.86
N ALA A 119 13.15 -7.53 -5.11
CA ALA A 119 12.70 -6.22 -5.58
C ALA A 119 11.22 -6.35 -5.93
N ALA A 120 10.38 -5.74 -5.11
CA ALA A 120 8.93 -5.76 -5.20
C ALA A 120 8.45 -4.55 -6.00
N HIS A 121 7.64 -4.76 -7.02
CA HIS A 121 6.94 -3.65 -7.68
C HIS A 121 5.83 -3.12 -6.74
N ILE A 122 5.66 -1.80 -6.66
CA ILE A 122 4.57 -1.17 -5.91
C ILE A 122 3.28 -1.25 -6.72
N PHE A 123 3.34 -0.80 -7.97
CA PHE A 123 2.31 -1.04 -8.97
C PHE A 123 2.65 -2.32 -9.73
N PRO A 124 1.76 -3.32 -9.77
CA PRO A 124 2.10 -4.64 -10.31
C PRO A 124 2.40 -4.60 -11.80
N LEU A 125 3.50 -5.27 -12.19
CA LEU A 125 3.90 -5.41 -13.59
C LEU A 125 2.83 -6.08 -14.45
N SER A 126 2.06 -7.01 -13.87
CA SER A 126 0.94 -7.71 -14.52
C SER A 126 -0.18 -6.77 -15.01
N SER A 127 -0.20 -5.53 -14.53
CA SER A 127 -1.22 -4.53 -14.84
C SER A 127 -0.68 -3.40 -15.72
N GLU A 128 0.33 -3.68 -16.57
CA GLU A 128 0.94 -2.68 -17.45
C GLU A 128 -0.07 -2.01 -18.41
N GLU A 129 -1.03 -2.76 -18.93
CA GLU A 129 -2.06 -2.18 -19.79
C GLU A 129 -2.91 -1.14 -19.02
N TYR A 130 -3.38 -1.50 -17.83
CA TYR A 130 -4.11 -0.59 -16.95
C TYR A 130 -3.24 0.62 -16.54
N TRP A 131 -1.93 0.41 -16.34
CA TRP A 131 -0.95 1.46 -16.06
C TRP A 131 -0.86 2.51 -17.18
N VAL A 132 -0.74 2.05 -18.43
CA VAL A 132 -0.65 2.92 -19.62
C VAL A 132 -1.98 3.62 -19.87
N GLN A 133 -3.09 2.89 -19.88
CA GLN A 133 -4.42 3.45 -20.18
C GLN A 133 -4.84 4.56 -19.22
N ASN A 134 -4.45 4.47 -17.95
CA ASN A 134 -4.76 5.49 -16.95
C ASN A 134 -3.67 6.57 -16.83
N GLY A 135 -2.60 6.45 -17.62
CA GLY A 135 -1.49 7.39 -17.69
C GLY A 135 -0.67 7.49 -16.41
N PHE A 136 -0.57 6.41 -15.61
CA PHE A 136 0.22 6.41 -14.37
C PHE A 136 1.74 6.56 -14.63
N SER A 137 2.18 6.28 -15.86
CA SER A 137 3.53 6.57 -16.34
C SER A 137 3.98 8.01 -16.10
N ARG A 138 3.05 8.97 -16.02
CA ARG A 138 3.34 10.39 -15.73
C ARG A 138 4.05 10.62 -14.39
N TRP A 139 3.93 9.68 -13.45
CA TRP A 139 4.59 9.77 -12.15
C TRP A 139 6.07 9.36 -12.19
N ILE A 140 6.49 8.61 -13.20
CA ILE A 140 7.89 8.18 -13.36
C ILE A 140 8.69 9.28 -14.05
N THR A 141 9.74 9.74 -13.38
CA THR A 141 10.56 10.87 -13.83
C THR A 141 11.85 10.46 -14.54
N ASN A 142 12.26 9.20 -14.40
CA ASN A 142 13.49 8.67 -14.97
C ASN A 142 13.25 7.72 -16.16
N ARG A 143 12.20 7.98 -16.96
CA ARG A 143 11.88 7.20 -18.15
C ARG A 143 12.90 7.43 -19.26
N MET A 144 13.28 6.38 -19.97
CA MET A 144 14.30 6.41 -21.02
C MET A 144 13.65 6.27 -22.41
N GLY A 145 13.31 7.40 -23.02
CA GLY A 145 12.71 7.46 -24.36
C GLY A 145 11.21 7.17 -24.41
N ASP A 146 10.61 7.30 -25.59
CA ASP A 146 9.14 7.32 -25.77
C ASP A 146 8.47 5.95 -25.61
N HIS A 147 9.23 4.86 -25.73
CA HIS A 147 8.73 3.50 -25.58
C HIS A 147 8.80 2.96 -24.14
N ASP A 148 9.41 3.71 -23.22
CA ASP A 148 9.49 3.33 -21.82
C ASP A 148 8.20 3.74 -21.09
N THR A 149 7.39 2.74 -20.75
CA THR A 149 6.16 2.93 -19.97
C THR A 149 6.47 3.37 -18.54
N GLY A 150 7.71 3.17 -18.06
CA GLY A 150 8.15 3.46 -16.70
C GLY A 150 7.76 2.39 -15.68
N ILE A 151 7.03 1.34 -16.06
CA ILE A 151 6.54 0.34 -15.08
C ILE A 151 7.66 -0.45 -14.41
N THR A 152 8.76 -0.66 -15.13
CA THR A 152 9.98 -1.32 -14.64
C THR A 152 11.03 -0.32 -14.11
N SER A 153 10.62 0.93 -13.86
CA SER A 153 11.49 1.90 -13.17
C SER A 153 11.71 1.49 -11.72
N CYS A 154 12.92 1.70 -11.20
CA CYS A 154 13.20 1.52 -9.77
C CYS A 154 12.35 2.44 -8.87
N GLN A 155 11.81 3.54 -9.40
CA GLN A 155 10.90 4.42 -8.67
C GLN A 155 9.54 3.74 -8.38
N ASN A 156 9.22 2.64 -9.09
CA ASN A 156 8.09 1.74 -8.83
C ASN A 156 8.51 0.50 -8.00
N GLY A 157 9.69 0.48 -7.42
CA GLY A 157 10.23 -0.69 -6.72
C GLY A 157 10.62 -0.42 -5.28
N LEU A 158 10.57 -1.46 -4.44
CA LEU A 158 11.12 -1.50 -3.08
C LEU A 158 11.83 -2.83 -2.85
N LEU A 159 12.96 -2.83 -2.15
CA LEU A 159 13.64 -4.05 -1.74
C LEU A 159 13.05 -4.58 -0.42
N MET A 160 12.58 -5.82 -0.43
CA MET A 160 11.95 -6.45 0.73
C MET A 160 12.51 -7.84 0.98
N LEU A 161 12.40 -8.34 2.21
CA LEU A 161 12.53 -9.78 2.46
C LEU A 161 11.43 -10.52 1.68
N SER A 162 11.69 -11.73 1.21
CA SER A 162 10.73 -12.50 0.42
C SER A 162 9.40 -12.71 1.15
N SER A 163 9.45 -13.02 2.44
CA SER A 163 8.26 -13.18 3.30
C SER A 163 7.48 -11.89 3.50
N ILE A 164 8.14 -10.73 3.41
CA ILE A 164 7.51 -9.41 3.50
C ILE A 164 6.91 -9.02 2.15
N HIS A 165 7.57 -9.36 1.04
CA HIS A 165 7.04 -9.15 -0.31
C HIS A 165 5.71 -9.89 -0.50
N GLU A 166 5.60 -11.15 -0.05
CA GLU A 166 4.34 -11.91 -0.10
C GLU A 166 3.19 -11.18 0.64
N LYS A 167 3.50 -10.60 1.81
CA LYS A 167 2.54 -9.81 2.59
C LYS A 167 2.19 -8.48 1.94
N PHE A 168 3.13 -7.87 1.25
CA PHE A 168 2.91 -6.62 0.51
C PHE A 168 2.00 -6.84 -0.69
N ASP A 169 2.23 -7.94 -1.43
CA ASP A 169 1.42 -8.33 -2.58
C ASP A 169 -0.02 -8.67 -2.22
N GLY A 170 -0.23 -9.30 -1.07
CA GLY A 170 -1.56 -9.63 -0.52
C GLY A 170 -2.31 -8.45 0.09
N PHE A 171 -1.72 -7.25 0.12
CA PHE A 171 -2.25 -6.09 0.84
C PHE A 171 -2.44 -6.30 2.36
N ASP A 172 -1.69 -7.22 2.97
CA ASP A 172 -1.72 -7.45 4.43
C ASP A 172 -1.17 -6.23 5.19
N PHE A 173 -0.34 -5.42 4.52
CA PHE A 173 0.09 -4.11 4.97
C PHE A 173 0.29 -3.16 3.79
N SER A 174 0.39 -1.87 4.06
CA SER A 174 0.82 -0.86 3.09
C SER A 174 1.54 0.31 3.78
N VAL A 175 2.14 1.20 3.00
CA VAL A 175 2.78 2.42 3.50
C VAL A 175 1.84 3.60 3.26
N ASN A 176 1.52 4.35 4.32
CA ASN A 176 0.76 5.59 4.20
C ASN A 176 1.71 6.80 4.08
N PRO A 177 1.96 7.32 2.86
CA PRO A 177 2.85 8.48 2.69
C PRO A 177 2.30 9.76 3.34
N ASP A 178 0.98 9.87 3.51
CA ASP A 178 0.32 11.06 4.05
C ASP A 178 0.29 11.06 5.60
N ASP A 179 0.77 9.98 6.22
CA ASP A 179 1.02 9.88 7.66
C ASP A 179 2.50 9.61 7.97
N GLY A 180 3.38 10.34 7.28
CA GLY A 180 4.82 10.29 7.53
C GLY A 180 5.49 9.00 7.04
N TYR A 181 4.91 8.33 6.02
CA TYR A 181 5.36 7.03 5.51
C TYR A 181 5.25 5.89 6.53
N LYS A 182 4.28 5.98 7.45
CA LYS A 182 4.00 4.94 8.43
C LYS A 182 3.47 3.67 7.75
N ILE A 183 3.99 2.52 8.18
CA ILE A 183 3.52 1.20 7.78
C ILE A 183 2.22 0.90 8.53
N ILE A 184 1.16 0.64 7.78
CA ILE A 184 -0.17 0.32 8.28
C ILE A 184 -0.46 -1.14 7.95
N CYS A 185 -0.66 -1.95 8.99
CA CYS A 185 -1.09 -3.34 8.82
C CYS A 185 -2.61 -3.42 8.71
N PHE A 186 -3.12 -4.34 7.90
CA PHE A 186 -4.54 -4.66 7.73
C PHE A 186 -4.87 -6.08 8.20
N ASP A 187 -3.87 -6.88 8.52
CA ASP A 187 -4.01 -8.18 9.19
C ASP A 187 -3.07 -8.31 10.41
N ARG A 188 -2.95 -9.52 10.95
CA ARG A 188 -1.97 -9.91 11.96
C ARG A 188 -0.58 -9.45 11.53
N ASP A 189 0.14 -8.88 12.47
CA ASP A 189 1.48 -8.35 12.26
C ASP A 189 2.53 -9.22 12.99
N PRO A 190 2.84 -10.43 12.47
CA PRO A 190 3.84 -11.31 13.09
C PRO A 190 5.25 -10.73 13.02
N PHE A 191 5.50 -9.80 12.08
CA PHE A 191 6.80 -9.16 11.86
C PHE A 191 6.98 -7.88 12.69
N LYS A 192 5.93 -7.42 13.39
CA LYS A 192 5.92 -6.19 14.20
C LYS A 192 6.34 -4.95 13.40
N ILE A 193 5.91 -4.87 12.13
CA ILE A 193 6.23 -3.76 11.24
C ILE A 193 5.23 -2.60 11.34
N GLY A 194 4.03 -2.84 11.90
CA GLY A 194 3.00 -1.84 12.07
C GLY A 194 3.49 -0.65 12.90
N GLY A 195 3.29 0.56 12.38
CA GLY A 195 3.70 1.80 13.02
C GLY A 195 5.16 2.21 12.75
N SER A 196 5.98 1.30 12.22
CA SER A 196 7.32 1.64 11.73
C SER A 196 7.24 2.57 10.52
N ILE A 197 8.32 3.29 10.22
CA ILE A 197 8.40 4.21 9.09
C ILE A 197 9.16 3.54 7.95
N LEU A 198 8.65 3.65 6.71
CA LEU A 198 9.38 3.22 5.51
C LEU A 198 10.78 3.84 5.51
N ASP A 199 11.79 2.99 5.32
CA ASP A 199 13.18 3.39 5.42
C ASP A 199 13.48 4.58 4.48
N PRO A 200 14.11 5.66 4.98
CA PRO A 200 14.36 6.85 4.17
C PRO A 200 15.26 6.60 2.96
N ILE A 201 16.07 5.53 2.97
CA ILE A 201 17.03 5.25 1.89
C ILE A 201 16.35 5.12 0.51
N CYS A 202 15.15 4.55 0.45
CA CYS A 202 14.44 4.35 -0.82
C CYS A 202 13.72 5.61 -1.32
N ARG A 203 13.70 6.69 -0.52
CA ARG A 203 12.90 7.90 -0.72
C ARG A 203 13.69 9.18 -0.47
N ASP A 204 15.00 9.12 -0.68
CA ASP A 204 15.85 10.31 -0.66
C ASP A 204 15.38 11.30 -1.74
N PRO A 205 14.89 12.51 -1.39
CA PRO A 205 14.38 13.46 -2.36
C PRO A 205 15.43 13.97 -3.35
N SER A 206 16.73 13.81 -3.04
CA SER A 206 17.82 14.14 -3.95
C SER A 206 18.18 13.01 -4.92
N GLY A 207 17.70 11.79 -4.66
CA GLY A 207 17.98 10.61 -5.46
C GLY A 207 17.07 10.50 -6.68
N GLU A 208 17.65 10.42 -7.89
CA GLU A 208 16.89 10.21 -9.13
C GLU A 208 16.07 8.90 -9.12
N GLY A 209 16.52 7.91 -8.35
CA GLY A 209 15.84 6.62 -8.17
C GLY A 209 14.81 6.57 -7.04
N ALA A 210 14.51 7.69 -6.37
CA ALA A 210 13.59 7.71 -5.24
C ALA A 210 12.21 7.15 -5.60
N VAL A 211 11.66 6.35 -4.69
CA VAL A 211 10.31 5.81 -4.84
C VAL A 211 9.28 6.94 -5.01
N ARG A 212 8.33 6.75 -5.93
CA ARG A 212 7.27 7.73 -6.14
C ARG A 212 6.24 7.68 -5.03
N VAL A 213 6.03 8.82 -4.37
CA VAL A 213 4.99 8.99 -3.34
C VAL A 213 3.59 8.69 -3.87
N GLU A 214 3.35 8.98 -5.16
CA GLU A 214 2.08 8.71 -5.82
C GLU A 214 1.78 7.22 -5.93
N LEU A 215 2.82 6.38 -6.12
CA LEU A 215 2.69 4.93 -6.18
C LEU A 215 2.44 4.33 -4.81
N LEU A 216 3.11 4.85 -3.77
CA LEU A 216 2.81 4.46 -2.39
C LEU A 216 1.37 4.81 -2.02
N ARG A 217 0.90 6.02 -2.38
CA ARG A 217 -0.49 6.44 -2.16
C ARG A 217 -1.47 5.56 -2.92
N TRP A 218 -1.16 5.19 -4.15
CA TRP A 218 -1.96 4.24 -4.92
C TRP A 218 -2.04 2.87 -4.24
N HIS A 219 -0.91 2.32 -3.80
CA HIS A 219 -0.87 1.02 -3.11
C HIS A 219 -1.63 1.05 -1.78
N PHE A 220 -1.51 2.13 -1.01
CA PHE A 220 -2.32 2.35 0.20
C PHE A 220 -3.82 2.35 -0.11
N ARG A 221 -4.23 3.04 -1.19
CA ARG A 221 -5.62 3.02 -1.65
C ARG A 221 -6.09 1.59 -1.95
N GLN A 222 -5.31 0.80 -2.69
CA GLN A 222 -5.66 -0.59 -3.00
C GLN A 222 -5.78 -1.44 -1.73
N ALA A 223 -4.85 -1.30 -0.78
CA ALA A 223 -4.92 -2.05 0.47
C ALA A 223 -6.16 -1.72 1.31
N VAL A 224 -6.56 -0.45 1.36
CA VAL A 224 -7.82 -0.03 2.00
C VAL A 224 -9.03 -0.64 1.29
N LEU A 225 -9.05 -0.58 -0.05
CA LEU A 225 -10.13 -1.11 -0.88
C LEU A 225 -10.30 -2.63 -0.75
N ALA A 226 -9.20 -3.38 -0.62
CA ALA A 226 -9.18 -4.84 -0.45
C ALA A 226 -9.66 -5.26 0.95
N ASN A 227 -9.21 -4.57 1.99
CA ASN A 227 -9.39 -5.02 3.37
C ASN A 227 -10.66 -4.48 4.04
N MET A 228 -11.16 -3.31 3.66
CA MET A 228 -12.24 -2.63 4.39
C MET A 228 -13.60 -2.68 3.69
N ARG A 229 -13.70 -3.24 2.48
CA ARG A 229 -15.02 -3.48 1.86
C ARG A 229 -15.62 -4.77 2.38
N GLY A 230 -16.94 -4.71 2.61
CA GLY A 230 -17.88 -5.56 3.38
C GLY A 230 -17.66 -7.07 3.59
N ALA A 231 -16.67 -7.72 2.97
CA ALA A 231 -16.33 -9.12 3.21
C ALA A 231 -14.86 -9.34 3.62
N GLY A 232 -13.94 -8.40 3.36
CA GLY A 232 -12.55 -8.76 3.10
C GLY A 232 -12.51 -9.66 1.87
N GLU A 233 -11.84 -9.27 0.79
CA GLU A 233 -11.68 -10.24 -0.30
C GLU A 233 -11.01 -11.52 0.25
N PRO A 234 -11.43 -12.72 -0.21
CA PRO A 234 -10.93 -13.96 0.36
C PRO A 234 -9.41 -13.95 0.41
N SER A 235 -8.83 -14.35 1.55
CA SER A 235 -7.40 -14.57 1.65
C SER A 235 -7.00 -15.56 0.54
N PHE A 236 -6.21 -15.10 -0.42
CA PHE A 236 -5.84 -15.91 -1.57
C PHE A 236 -4.99 -17.09 -1.09
N GLU A 237 -5.59 -18.28 -1.03
CA GLU A 237 -4.84 -19.53 -0.95
C GLU A 237 -4.06 -19.69 -2.25
N MET A 238 -2.73 -19.70 -2.14
CA MET A 238 -1.85 -19.95 -3.27
C MET A 238 -1.92 -21.44 -3.62
N ASP A 239 -2.74 -21.79 -4.61
CA ASP A 239 -2.63 -23.08 -5.28
C ASP A 239 -1.29 -23.13 -6.01
N SER A 240 -0.29 -23.78 -5.39
CA SER A 240 0.91 -24.21 -6.08
C SER A 240 0.51 -25.31 -7.06
N GLN A 241 0.24 -24.96 -8.32
CA GLN A 241 0.18 -25.96 -9.38
C GLN A 241 1.58 -26.57 -9.54
N ARG A 242 1.62 -27.90 -9.33
CA ARG A 242 2.77 -28.77 -9.62
C ARG A 242 3.07 -28.84 -11.10
#